data_AF-A0A660NHI8-F1
#
_entry.id   AF-A0A660NHI8-F1
#
_cell.length_a   1.000
_cell.length_b   1.000
_cell.length_c   1.000
_cell.angle_alpha   90.00
_cell.angle_beta   90.00
_cell.angle_gamma   90.00
#
_symmetry.space_group_name_H-M   'P 1'
#
loop_
_entity.id
_entity.type
_entity.pdbx_description
1 polymer ?
#
loop_
_entity_poly.entity_id
_entity_poly.type
_entity_poly.pdbx_seq_one_letter_code
_entity_poly.pdbx_strand_id
1 'polypeptide(L)'
;MDTAEKLSALGYQLLRPLLFSQDPERAHHIGMQIMDVLAAAPACLRPNRVEDPVQLLGLTFPNRVGVAAGLDKNASHIDGLAALGFGFLELGTVTPLAQPGNPKPRLFRLPEAQAIINRFGFNNDGLADFVANVQRSSIWQKRQALERGALVENTPPVLGLNIGKNASTPLEAATGDYLKGLARVWPLADYVAINVSSPNTAN
;
A
#
# COMPACT_ATOMS: atom_id res chain seq x y z
N MET A 1 5.34 -4.72 28.17
CA MET A 1 4.64 -5.33 27.04
C MET A 1 3.41 -6.06 27.53
N ASP A 2 2.24 -5.68 27.02
CA ASP A 2 0.98 -6.40 27.26
C ASP A 2 1.02 -7.79 26.58
N THR A 3 0.13 -8.70 26.99
CA THR A 3 -0.03 -10.06 26.49
C THR A 3 -0.18 -10.09 24.96
N ALA A 4 -0.94 -9.14 24.39
CA ALA A 4 -1.11 -9.00 22.94
C ALA A 4 0.21 -8.64 22.22
N GLU A 5 1.02 -7.74 22.79
CA GLU A 5 2.33 -7.40 22.22
C GLU A 5 3.31 -8.58 22.27
N LYS A 6 3.27 -9.37 23.34
CA LYS A 6 4.08 -10.60 23.46
C LYS A 6 3.66 -11.66 22.44
N LEU A 7 2.35 -11.85 22.25
CA LEU A 7 1.79 -12.75 21.24
C LEU A 7 2.17 -12.30 19.82
N SER A 8 2.11 -11.00 19.54
CA SER A 8 2.55 -10.41 18.28
C SER A 8 4.05 -10.63 18.04
N ALA A 9 4.89 -10.36 19.05
CA ALA A 9 6.33 -10.58 18.95
C ALA A 9 6.70 -12.05 18.73
N LEU A 10 6.05 -12.97 19.46
CA LEU A 10 6.24 -14.42 19.29
C LEU A 10 5.79 -14.88 17.90
N GLY A 11 4.62 -14.42 17.45
CA GLY A 11 4.10 -14.70 16.11
C GLY A 11 5.07 -14.22 15.03
N TYR A 12 5.62 -13.01 15.17
CA TYR A 12 6.63 -12.48 14.26
C TYR A 12 7.92 -13.32 14.27
N GLN A 13 8.41 -13.73 15.44
CA GLN A 13 9.59 -14.58 15.56
C GLN A 13 9.42 -15.95 14.90
N LEU A 14 8.20 -16.50 14.89
CA LEU A 14 7.89 -17.78 14.24
C LEU A 14 7.65 -17.63 12.73
N LEU A 15 6.91 -16.59 12.33
CA LEU A 15 6.58 -16.34 10.92
C LEU A 15 7.79 -15.87 10.11
N ARG A 16 8.67 -15.07 10.71
CA ARG A 16 9.80 -14.48 9.98
C ARG A 16 10.73 -15.52 9.37
N PRO A 17 11.27 -16.54 10.09
CA PRO A 17 12.11 -17.57 9.48
C PRO A 17 11.41 -18.31 8.34
N LEU A 18 10.12 -18.63 8.50
CA LEU A 18 9.32 -19.31 7.49
C LEU A 18 9.14 -18.46 6.23
N LEU A 19 8.83 -17.17 6.36
CA LEU A 19 8.71 -16.25 5.23
C LEU A 19 10.07 -15.95 4.58
N PHE A 20 11.15 -15.98 5.36
CA PHE A 20 12.51 -15.75 4.87
C PHE A 20 13.07 -16.96 4.12
N SER A 21 12.52 -18.16 4.32
CA SER A 21 12.89 -19.36 3.57
C SER A 21 12.18 -19.50 2.22
N GLN A 22 11.23 -18.63 1.89
CA GLN A 22 10.49 -18.64 0.62
C GLN A 22 11.08 -17.65 -0.39
N ASP A 23 10.73 -17.84 -1.67
CA ASP A 23 10.89 -16.79 -2.70
C ASP A 23 10.33 -15.45 -2.20
N PRO A 24 11.08 -14.33 -2.32
CA PRO A 24 10.66 -13.05 -1.76
C PRO A 24 9.31 -12.54 -2.28
N GLU A 25 9.00 -12.74 -3.57
CA GLU A 25 7.74 -12.28 -4.15
C GLU A 25 6.57 -13.15 -3.66
N ARG A 26 6.77 -14.47 -3.54
CA ARG A 26 5.79 -15.36 -2.90
C ARG A 26 5.57 -15.01 -1.43
N ALA A 27 6.64 -14.79 -0.67
CA ALA A 27 6.57 -14.40 0.73
C ALA A 27 5.82 -13.08 0.93
N HIS A 28 6.00 -12.12 0.01
CA HIS A 28 5.26 -10.88 0.00
C HIS A 28 3.74 -11.14 -0.13
N HIS A 29 3.30 -11.91 -1.13
CA HIS A 29 1.88 -12.24 -1.28
C HIS A 29 1.29 -12.96 -0.06
N ILE A 30 2.01 -13.94 0.49
CA ILE A 30 1.59 -14.64 1.72
C ILE A 30 1.47 -13.65 2.89
N GLY A 31 2.45 -12.75 3.03
CA GLY A 31 2.43 -11.72 4.07
C GLY A 31 1.21 -10.80 3.96
N MET A 32 0.85 -10.36 2.76
CA MET A 32 -0.35 -9.54 2.54
C MET A 32 -1.63 -10.28 2.96
N GLN A 33 -1.77 -11.54 2.59
CA GLN A 33 -2.92 -12.37 2.98
C GLN A 33 -3.01 -12.58 4.50
N ILE A 34 -1.86 -12.80 5.16
CA ILE A 34 -1.82 -12.90 6.63
C ILE A 34 -2.30 -11.59 7.25
N MET A 35 -1.90 -10.43 6.73
CA MET A 35 -2.35 -9.13 7.23
C MET A 35 -3.85 -8.93 7.10
N ASP A 36 -4.47 -9.36 5.99
CA ASP A 36 -5.93 -9.29 5.84
C ASP A 36 -6.65 -10.16 6.88
N VAL A 37 -6.15 -11.38 7.10
CA VAL A 37 -6.72 -12.29 8.11
C VAL A 37 -6.60 -11.70 9.51
N LEU A 38 -5.45 -11.10 9.85
CA LEU A 38 -5.25 -10.44 11.13
C LEU A 38 -6.13 -9.18 11.27
N ALA A 39 -6.35 -8.43 10.20
CA ALA A 39 -7.26 -7.29 10.19
C ALA A 39 -8.73 -7.70 10.34
N ALA A 40 -9.11 -8.94 10.01
CA ALA A 40 -10.43 -9.48 10.29
C ALA A 40 -10.59 -9.98 11.74
N ALA A 41 -9.49 -10.18 12.48
CA ALA A 41 -9.54 -10.62 13.88
C ALA A 41 -10.15 -9.53 14.81
N PRO A 42 -10.69 -9.90 15.99
CA PRO A 42 -11.21 -8.95 16.97
C PRO A 42 -10.23 -7.80 17.28
N ALA A 43 -10.76 -6.59 17.46
CA ALA A 43 -9.94 -5.39 17.64
C ALA A 43 -8.94 -5.48 18.82
N CYS A 44 -9.29 -6.21 19.89
CA CYS A 44 -8.42 -6.42 21.04
C CYS A 44 -7.15 -7.26 20.74
N LEU A 45 -7.10 -7.96 19.61
CA LEU A 45 -5.93 -8.71 19.15
C LEU A 45 -5.05 -7.91 18.19
N ARG A 46 -5.47 -6.71 17.81
CA ARG A 46 -4.73 -5.83 16.91
C ARG A 46 -3.76 -4.96 17.71
N PRO A 47 -2.63 -4.55 17.13
CA PRO A 47 -1.75 -3.59 17.80
C PRO A 47 -2.50 -2.28 18.04
N ASN A 48 -2.27 -1.67 19.21
CA ASN A 48 -2.71 -0.30 19.44
C ASN A 48 -1.91 0.63 18.53
N ARG A 49 -2.62 1.51 17.82
CA ARG A 49 -1.97 2.54 17.03
C ARG A 49 -1.29 3.55 17.96
N VAL A 50 -0.07 3.95 17.61
CA VAL A 50 0.58 5.11 18.22
C VAL A 50 -0.10 6.37 17.69
N GLU A 51 -0.69 7.15 18.58
CA GLU A 51 -1.28 8.45 18.26
C GLU A 51 -0.21 9.55 18.43
N ASP A 52 0.23 10.10 17.30
CA ASP A 52 1.27 11.13 17.25
C ASP A 52 1.01 12.08 16.07
N PRO A 53 -0.15 12.78 16.10
CA PRO A 53 -0.68 13.42 14.92
C PRO A 53 0.20 14.57 14.43
N VAL A 54 0.20 14.78 13.12
CA VAL A 54 0.87 15.90 12.47
C VAL A 54 0.02 16.45 11.33
N GLN A 55 -0.04 17.78 11.23
CA GLN A 55 -0.65 18.46 10.09
C GLN A 55 0.44 18.82 9.09
N LEU A 56 0.25 18.42 7.84
CA LEU A 56 1.19 18.69 6.76
C LEU A 56 0.44 18.78 5.44
N LEU A 57 0.72 19.83 4.64
CA LEU A 57 0.10 20.04 3.33
C LEU A 57 -1.44 20.04 3.35
N GLY A 58 -2.05 20.52 4.44
CA GLY A 58 -3.51 20.54 4.62
C GLY A 58 -4.12 19.20 5.01
N LEU A 59 -3.31 18.15 5.22
CA LEU A 59 -3.73 16.84 5.67
C LEU A 59 -3.39 16.63 7.15
N THR A 60 -4.24 15.89 7.86
CA THR A 60 -3.99 15.44 9.24
C THR A 60 -3.61 13.97 9.21
N PHE A 61 -2.34 13.68 9.49
CA PHE A 61 -1.83 12.33 9.65
C PHE A 61 -2.02 11.88 11.10
N PRO A 62 -2.62 10.70 11.37
CA PRO A 62 -2.76 10.17 12.73
C PRO A 62 -1.42 9.91 13.44
N ASN A 63 -0.39 9.56 12.66
CA ASN A 63 1.00 9.49 13.10
C ASN A 63 1.97 9.67 11.93
N ARG A 64 3.27 9.73 12.25
CA ARG A 64 4.35 10.08 11.32
C ARG A 64 4.91 8.90 10.51
N VAL A 65 4.34 7.69 10.65
CA VAL A 65 4.85 6.47 10.01
C VAL A 65 3.83 5.99 8.97
N GLY A 66 4.31 5.66 7.78
CA GLY A 66 3.45 5.11 6.74
C GLY A 66 4.12 4.07 5.88
N VAL A 67 3.31 3.50 5.01
CA VAL A 67 3.71 2.49 4.04
C VAL A 67 3.98 3.17 2.70
N ALA A 68 5.17 2.97 2.16
CA ALA A 68 5.54 3.46 0.83
C ALA A 68 4.87 2.66 -0.30
N ALA A 69 4.76 3.29 -1.48
CA ALA A 69 4.29 2.63 -2.68
C ALA A 69 5.15 1.43 -3.06
N GLY A 70 4.54 0.53 -3.82
CA GLY A 70 5.14 -0.71 -4.27
C GLY A 70 4.90 -1.88 -3.32
N LEU A 71 4.40 -1.65 -2.09
CA LEU A 71 3.95 -2.72 -1.21
C LEU A 71 2.57 -3.24 -1.63
N ASP A 72 1.54 -2.40 -1.65
CA ASP A 72 0.20 -2.77 -2.16
C ASP A 72 -0.07 -2.06 -3.49
N LYS A 73 0.34 -2.70 -4.60
CA LYS A 73 0.28 -2.12 -5.94
C LYS A 73 -1.14 -2.04 -6.51
N ASN A 74 -2.03 -2.91 -6.04
CA ASN A 74 -3.38 -3.07 -6.56
C ASN A 74 -4.45 -2.55 -5.58
N ALA A 75 -4.03 -1.92 -4.48
CA ALA A 75 -4.92 -1.45 -3.41
C ALA A 75 -5.79 -2.57 -2.81
N SER A 76 -5.32 -3.81 -2.84
CA SER A 76 -6.11 -5.00 -2.48
C SER A 76 -6.08 -5.31 -0.98
N HIS A 77 -5.22 -4.64 -0.21
CA HIS A 77 -4.91 -4.97 1.17
C HIS A 77 -4.92 -3.73 2.09
N ILE A 78 -5.68 -2.70 1.73
CA ILE A 78 -5.75 -1.42 2.48
C ILE A 78 -6.14 -1.66 3.93
N ASP A 79 -7.20 -2.44 4.17
CA ASP A 79 -7.71 -2.71 5.51
C ASP A 79 -6.71 -3.53 6.33
N GLY A 80 -6.05 -4.50 5.69
CA GLY A 80 -4.94 -5.29 6.23
C GLY A 80 -3.80 -4.42 6.75
N LEU A 81 -3.31 -3.51 5.91
CA LEU A 81 -2.22 -2.61 6.25
C LEU A 81 -2.64 -1.56 7.30
N ALA A 82 -3.84 -1.01 7.20
CA ALA A 82 -4.32 -0.01 8.14
C ALA A 82 -4.50 -0.56 9.56
N ALA A 83 -4.85 -1.85 9.68
CA ALA A 83 -4.95 -2.54 10.98
C ALA A 83 -3.62 -2.63 11.74
N LEU A 84 -2.47 -2.41 11.06
CA LEU A 84 -1.16 -2.34 11.70
C LEU A 84 -0.88 -0.97 12.37
N GLY A 85 -1.75 0.02 12.18
CA GLY A 85 -1.65 1.31 12.86
C GLY A 85 -0.80 2.37 12.13
N PHE A 86 -0.51 2.19 10.84
CA PHE A 86 0.15 3.24 10.06
C PHE A 86 -0.70 4.52 9.98
N GLY A 87 -0.05 5.68 9.96
CA GLY A 87 -0.68 6.98 9.78
C GLY A 87 -1.01 7.30 8.32
N PHE A 88 -0.30 6.70 7.36
CA PHE A 88 -0.63 6.80 5.95
C PHE A 88 -0.24 5.56 5.15
N LEU A 89 -0.92 5.33 4.04
CA LEU A 89 -0.66 4.27 3.08
C LEU A 89 -0.51 4.90 1.69
N GLU A 90 0.63 4.72 1.04
CA GLU A 90 0.80 5.04 -0.38
C GLU A 90 0.60 3.76 -1.21
N LEU A 91 -0.51 3.69 -1.95
CA LEU A 91 -0.93 2.54 -2.74
C LEU A 91 -0.51 2.72 -4.20
N GLY A 92 -0.25 1.62 -4.91
CA GLY A 92 0.28 1.66 -6.28
C GLY A 92 1.76 1.27 -6.32
N THR A 93 2.53 1.58 -7.37
CA THR A 93 2.15 2.38 -8.55
C THR A 93 1.18 1.64 -9.47
N VAL A 94 0.04 2.26 -9.77
CA VAL A 94 -0.94 1.77 -10.75
C VAL A 94 -0.74 2.43 -12.11
N THR A 95 -1.00 1.69 -13.19
CA THR A 95 -0.98 2.21 -14.56
C THR A 95 -2.37 2.14 -15.19
N PRO A 96 -2.69 2.94 -16.23
CA PRO A 96 -4.02 2.90 -16.87
C PRO A 96 -4.48 1.50 -17.27
N LEU A 97 -3.60 0.73 -17.93
CA LEU A 97 -3.85 -0.67 -18.30
C LEU A 97 -3.09 -1.61 -17.37
N ALA A 98 -3.63 -2.83 -17.19
CA ALA A 98 -2.94 -3.91 -16.50
C ALA A 98 -1.64 -4.29 -17.22
N GLN A 99 -0.62 -4.66 -16.45
CA GLN A 99 0.61 -5.21 -17.02
C GLN A 99 1.29 -6.18 -16.05
N PRO A 100 1.88 -7.27 -16.56
CA PRO A 100 2.51 -8.30 -15.70
C PRO A 100 3.82 -7.82 -15.06
N GLY A 101 4.42 -6.74 -15.57
CA GLY A 101 5.76 -6.27 -15.24
C GLY A 101 6.86 -7.14 -15.84
N ASN A 102 8.09 -6.99 -15.34
CA ASN A 102 9.25 -7.73 -15.85
C ASN A 102 9.19 -9.23 -15.48
N PRO A 103 9.87 -10.12 -16.24
CA PRO A 103 9.95 -11.54 -15.92
C PRO A 103 10.54 -11.84 -14.53
N LYS A 104 10.12 -12.95 -13.92
CA LYS A 104 10.67 -13.44 -12.64
C LYS A 104 11.98 -14.21 -12.85
N PRO A 105 12.91 -14.24 -11.85
CA PRO A 105 12.86 -13.54 -10.56
C PRO A 105 13.22 -12.05 -10.69
N ARG A 106 12.52 -11.22 -9.91
CA ARG A 106 12.58 -9.75 -9.97
C ARG A 106 12.55 -9.07 -8.60
N LEU A 107 12.62 -9.83 -7.52
CA LEU A 107 12.77 -9.35 -6.15
C LEU A 107 13.81 -10.23 -5.46
N PHE A 108 14.81 -9.58 -4.87
CA PHE A 108 15.94 -10.23 -4.23
C PHE A 108 16.14 -9.63 -2.85
N ARG A 109 16.47 -10.46 -1.86
CA ARG A 109 16.81 -10.04 -0.49
C ARG A 109 18.32 -10.13 -0.31
N LEU A 110 18.89 -9.15 0.37
CA LEU A 110 20.28 -9.11 0.83
C LEU A 110 20.26 -8.94 2.36
N PRO A 111 20.06 -10.03 3.14
CA PRO A 111 19.81 -9.94 4.57
C PRO A 111 20.95 -9.29 5.36
N GLU A 112 22.20 -9.59 4.99
CA GLU A 112 23.41 -9.05 5.61
C GLU A 112 23.49 -7.52 5.48
N ALA A 113 23.00 -6.98 4.36
CA ALA A 113 22.95 -5.54 4.09
C ALA A 113 21.61 -4.90 4.48
N GLN A 114 20.69 -5.67 5.07
CA GLN A 114 19.30 -5.26 5.33
C GLN A 114 18.61 -4.62 4.12
N ALA A 115 18.91 -5.13 2.92
CA ALA A 115 18.52 -4.52 1.66
C ALA A 115 17.66 -5.44 0.79
N ILE A 116 16.94 -4.84 -0.14
CA ILE A 116 16.24 -5.51 -1.23
C ILE A 116 16.63 -4.89 -2.56
N ILE A 117 16.69 -5.71 -3.61
CA ILE A 117 16.81 -5.25 -4.99
C ILE A 117 15.55 -5.72 -5.71
N ASN A 118 14.89 -4.83 -6.44
CA ASN A 118 13.74 -5.20 -7.26
C ASN A 118 13.83 -4.60 -8.66
N ARG A 119 13.23 -5.32 -9.60
CA ARG A 119 13.07 -4.91 -11.00
C ARG A 119 11.66 -5.19 -11.48
N PHE A 120 10.66 -4.72 -10.75
CA PHE A 120 9.26 -5.10 -10.99
C PHE A 120 8.69 -4.62 -12.32
N GLY A 121 9.00 -3.39 -12.76
CA GLY A 121 8.44 -2.80 -13.98
C GLY A 121 6.92 -2.54 -13.89
N PHE A 122 6.46 -1.96 -12.77
CA PHE A 122 5.04 -1.66 -12.50
C PHE A 122 4.07 -2.82 -12.77
N ASN A 123 4.30 -4.00 -12.21
CA ASN A 123 3.29 -5.07 -12.26
C ASN A 123 2.03 -4.66 -11.47
N ASN A 124 0.89 -4.58 -12.14
CA ASN A 124 -0.39 -4.20 -11.54
C ASN A 124 -1.58 -4.65 -12.41
N ASP A 125 -2.77 -4.69 -11.81
CA ASP A 125 -4.01 -5.18 -12.43
C ASP A 125 -4.76 -4.07 -13.19
N GLY A 126 -4.18 -2.87 -13.27
CA GLY A 126 -4.72 -1.72 -13.99
C GLY A 126 -5.59 -0.81 -13.12
N LEU A 127 -5.86 0.37 -13.69
CA LEU A 127 -6.51 1.48 -12.97
C LEU A 127 -7.96 1.20 -12.58
N ALA A 128 -8.69 0.42 -13.38
CA ALA A 128 -10.08 0.08 -13.08
C ALA A 128 -10.20 -0.77 -11.81
N ASP A 129 -9.42 -1.84 -11.72
CA ASP A 129 -9.43 -2.75 -10.57
C ASP A 129 -8.87 -2.08 -9.32
N PHE A 130 -7.81 -1.29 -9.47
CA PHE A 130 -7.25 -0.47 -8.39
C PHE A 130 -8.31 0.46 -7.77
N VAL A 131 -9.03 1.23 -8.60
CA VAL A 131 -10.10 2.13 -8.14
C VAL A 131 -11.21 1.36 -7.43
N ALA A 132 -11.62 0.21 -7.98
CA ALA A 132 -12.65 -0.62 -7.38
C ALA A 132 -12.22 -1.14 -6.00
N ASN A 133 -10.95 -1.53 -5.84
CA ASN A 133 -10.42 -2.00 -4.56
C ASN A 133 -10.34 -0.87 -3.52
N VAL A 134 -9.90 0.33 -3.92
CA VAL A 134 -9.90 1.52 -3.04
C VAL A 134 -11.29 1.78 -2.48
N GLN A 135 -12.31 1.84 -3.36
CA GLN A 135 -13.69 2.15 -2.97
C GLN A 135 -14.34 1.07 -2.08
N ARG A 136 -13.93 -0.19 -2.23
CA ARG A 136 -14.40 -1.30 -1.41
C ARG A 136 -13.81 -1.29 0.00
N SER A 137 -12.63 -0.68 0.20
CA SER A 137 -11.97 -0.69 1.50
C SER A 137 -12.77 0.03 2.58
N SER A 138 -12.76 -0.54 3.79
CA SER A 138 -13.43 0.08 4.94
C SER A 138 -12.78 1.42 5.32
N ILE A 139 -11.46 1.55 5.10
CA ILE A 139 -10.72 2.78 5.34
C ILE A 139 -11.25 3.93 4.47
N TRP A 140 -11.34 3.73 3.15
CA TRP A 140 -11.86 4.78 2.27
C TRP A 140 -13.31 5.13 2.62
N GLN A 141 -14.14 4.12 2.89
CA GLN A 141 -15.54 4.34 3.31
C GLN A 141 -15.65 5.16 4.59
N LYS A 142 -14.79 4.92 5.59
CA LYS A 142 -14.71 5.72 6.83
C LYS A 142 -14.29 7.15 6.54
N ARG A 143 -13.37 7.39 5.60
CA ARG A 143 -13.00 8.74 5.17
C ARG A 143 -14.18 9.48 4.56
N GLN A 144 -14.89 8.86 3.62
CA GLN A 144 -16.10 9.45 3.04
C GLN A 144 -17.19 9.70 4.10
N ALA A 145 -17.29 8.86 5.13
CA ALA A 145 -18.22 9.09 6.24
C ALA A 145 -17.82 10.32 7.08
N LEU A 146 -16.53 10.47 7.40
CA LEU A 146 -15.97 11.62 8.10
C LEU A 146 -16.21 12.94 7.36
N GLU A 147 -15.98 12.97 6.05
CA GLU A 147 -16.24 14.15 5.22
C GLU A 147 -17.72 14.57 5.24
N ARG A 148 -18.62 13.59 5.43
CA ARG A 148 -20.06 13.82 5.59
C ARG A 148 -20.47 14.11 7.05
N GLY A 149 -19.52 14.29 7.96
CA GLY A 149 -19.75 14.64 9.36
C GLY A 149 -20.10 13.45 10.26
N ALA A 150 -19.91 12.21 9.81
CA ALA A 150 -20.14 11.05 10.67
C ALA A 150 -19.06 10.95 11.76
N LEU A 151 -19.47 10.52 12.96
CA LEU A 151 -18.53 10.12 14.00
C LEU A 151 -17.95 8.75 13.64
N VAL A 152 -16.63 8.66 13.55
CA VAL A 152 -15.93 7.37 13.37
C VAL A 152 -14.98 7.14 14.53
N GLU A 153 -14.84 5.86 14.88
CA GLU A 153 -13.86 5.42 15.85
C GLU A 153 -12.46 5.49 15.21
N ASN A 154 -11.63 6.40 15.75
CA ASN A 154 -10.26 6.72 15.30
C ASN A 154 -10.17 7.31 13.88
N THR A 155 -9.31 8.32 13.71
CA THR A 155 -9.05 8.89 12.38
C THR A 155 -8.41 7.83 11.47
N PRO A 156 -8.97 7.52 10.29
CA PRO A 156 -8.36 6.58 9.35
C PRO A 156 -7.01 7.10 8.84
N PRO A 157 -6.09 6.21 8.38
CA PRO A 157 -4.86 6.66 7.75
C PRO A 157 -5.14 7.53 6.53
N VAL A 158 -4.19 8.41 6.21
CA VAL A 158 -4.16 9.14 4.94
C VAL A 158 -3.89 8.16 3.79
N LEU A 159 -4.63 8.26 2.70
CA LEU A 159 -4.49 7.44 1.49
C LEU A 159 -3.83 8.24 0.37
N GLY A 160 -2.58 7.88 0.08
CA GLY A 160 -1.87 8.30 -1.11
C GLY A 160 -2.10 7.34 -2.26
N LEU A 161 -2.45 7.84 -3.44
CA LEU A 161 -2.59 7.00 -4.64
C LEU A 161 -1.47 7.33 -5.64
N ASN A 162 -0.57 6.37 -5.86
CA ASN A 162 0.61 6.50 -6.69
C ASN A 162 0.33 6.02 -8.13
N ILE A 163 0.54 6.89 -9.11
CA ILE A 163 0.22 6.65 -10.52
C ILE A 163 1.49 6.65 -11.40
N GLY A 164 1.47 5.80 -12.42
CA GLY A 164 2.57 5.61 -13.36
C GLY A 164 2.09 5.48 -14.81
N LYS A 165 3.05 5.48 -15.73
CA LYS A 165 2.85 5.23 -17.15
C LYS A 165 2.93 3.74 -17.47
N ASN A 166 2.11 3.26 -18.41
CA ASN A 166 2.27 1.91 -18.92
C ASN A 166 3.64 1.72 -19.63
N ALA A 167 4.20 0.51 -19.55
CA ALA A 167 5.49 0.22 -20.18
C ALA A 167 5.44 0.37 -21.71
N SER A 168 4.30 0.03 -22.32
CA SER A 168 4.06 0.11 -23.76
C SER A 168 3.82 1.54 -24.28
N THR A 169 3.56 2.51 -23.40
CA THR A 169 3.28 3.89 -23.80
C THR A 169 4.61 4.60 -24.11
N PRO A 170 4.80 5.17 -25.31
CA PRO A 170 5.98 5.98 -25.63
C PRO A 170 6.13 7.18 -24.68
N LEU A 171 7.35 7.68 -24.50
CA LEU A 171 7.61 8.78 -23.58
C LEU A 171 6.86 10.06 -23.97
N GLU A 172 6.77 10.34 -25.27
CA GLU A 172 6.07 11.49 -25.83
C GLU A 172 4.57 11.46 -25.50
N ALA A 173 4.02 10.28 -25.25
CA ALA A 173 2.63 10.05 -24.87
C ALA A 173 2.43 9.84 -23.35
N ALA A 174 3.50 9.88 -22.55
CA ALA A 174 3.49 9.61 -21.11
C ALA A 174 2.45 10.44 -20.33
N THR A 175 2.36 11.72 -20.65
CA THR A 175 1.40 12.66 -20.04
C THR A 175 -0.04 12.15 -20.12
N GLY A 176 -0.40 11.48 -21.20
CA GLY A 176 -1.75 10.91 -21.37
C GLY A 176 -2.08 9.85 -20.31
N ASP A 177 -1.12 9.03 -19.92
CA ASP A 177 -1.32 8.01 -18.89
C ASP A 177 -1.44 8.62 -17.50
N TYR A 178 -0.62 9.62 -17.18
CA TYR A 178 -0.73 10.35 -15.92
C TYR A 178 -2.05 11.09 -15.80
N LEU A 179 -2.52 11.74 -16.87
CA LEU A 179 -3.82 12.43 -16.86
C LEU A 179 -4.99 11.45 -16.68
N LYS A 180 -4.96 10.28 -17.35
CA LYS A 180 -5.96 9.21 -17.15
C LYS A 180 -5.95 8.70 -15.71
N GLY A 181 -4.76 8.44 -15.17
CA GLY A 181 -4.57 8.04 -13.77
C GLY A 181 -5.16 9.08 -12.82
N LEU A 182 -4.67 10.31 -12.91
CA LEU A 182 -5.06 11.44 -12.07
C LEU A 182 -6.58 11.65 -12.07
N ALA A 183 -7.21 11.70 -13.24
CA ALA A 183 -8.66 11.91 -13.36
C ALA A 183 -9.49 10.84 -12.61
N ARG A 184 -8.96 9.62 -12.47
CA ARG A 184 -9.65 8.50 -11.80
C ARG A 184 -9.33 8.39 -10.32
N VAL A 185 -8.10 8.70 -9.92
CA VAL A 185 -7.66 8.56 -8.51
C VAL A 185 -7.90 9.81 -7.69
N TRP A 186 -7.93 11.00 -8.31
CA TRP A 186 -8.09 12.28 -7.61
C TRP A 186 -9.30 12.34 -6.68
N PRO A 187 -10.50 11.88 -7.07
CA PRO A 187 -11.67 11.91 -6.17
C PRO A 187 -11.60 10.92 -5.00
N LEU A 188 -10.58 10.06 -4.95
CA LEU A 188 -10.44 8.97 -3.97
C LEU A 188 -9.23 9.15 -3.06
N ALA A 189 -8.29 10.02 -3.43
CA ALA A 189 -7.01 10.17 -2.79
C ALA A 189 -6.98 11.40 -1.87
N ASP A 190 -6.26 11.31 -0.77
CA ASP A 190 -5.87 12.50 -0.01
C ASP A 190 -4.69 13.22 -0.66
N TYR A 191 -3.81 12.46 -1.29
CA TYR A 191 -2.76 12.97 -2.17
C TYR A 191 -2.48 12.01 -3.31
N VAL A 192 -1.96 12.55 -4.40
CA VAL A 192 -1.56 11.76 -5.58
C VAL A 192 -0.06 11.88 -5.76
N ALA A 193 0.62 10.75 -5.86
CA ALA A 193 2.04 10.68 -6.18
C ALA A 193 2.21 10.35 -7.67
N ILE A 194 2.89 11.22 -8.42
CA ILE A 194 3.22 10.99 -9.82
C ILE A 194 4.60 10.35 -9.89
N ASN A 195 4.68 9.07 -10.27
CA ASN A 195 5.93 8.33 -10.28
C ASN A 195 6.69 8.51 -11.61
N VAL A 196 7.62 9.46 -11.62
CA VAL A 196 8.54 9.74 -12.74
C VAL A 196 9.93 9.12 -12.57
N SER A 197 10.15 8.32 -11.52
CA SER A 197 11.48 7.93 -11.06
C SER A 197 11.76 6.42 -11.09
N SER A 198 10.82 5.60 -11.59
CA SER A 198 11.03 4.15 -11.69
C SER A 198 12.24 3.84 -12.59
N PRO A 199 13.34 3.25 -12.06
CA PRO A 199 14.47 2.84 -12.89
C PRO A 199 14.17 1.58 -13.70
N ASN A 200 12.99 0.99 -13.49
CA ASN A 200 12.57 -0.30 -14.05
C ASN A 200 11.60 -0.16 -15.24
N THR A 201 11.33 1.08 -15.63
CA THR A 201 10.51 1.45 -16.79
C THR A 201 11.37 2.36 -17.64
N ALA A 202 11.38 2.19 -18.97
CA ALA A 202 12.02 3.16 -19.84
C ALA A 202 11.28 4.50 -19.70
N ASN A 203 11.98 5.50 -19.18
CA ASN A 203 11.50 6.87 -18.95
C ASN A 203 12.24 7.85 -19.85
#